data_AF-A0A1G0BIV1-F1
#
_entry.id   AF-A0A1G0BIV1-F1
#
_cell.length_a   1.000
_cell.length_b   1.000
_cell.length_c   1.000
_cell.angle_alpha   90.00
_cell.angle_beta   90.00
_cell.angle_gamma   90.00
#
_symmetry.space_group_name_H-M   'P 1'
#
loop_
_entity.id
_entity.type
_entity.pdbx_description
1 polymer ?
#
loop_
_entity_poly.entity_id
_entity_poly.type
_entity_poly.pdbx_seq_one_letter_code
_entity_poly.pdbx_strand_id
1 'polypeptide(L)' 'MRVRKILGRVVKDDVSHGVAKLENNHYAVGQLAIGQMVARGAQFETLDAAFDHWLTTLPMEWRECSNEQRRSPRQQGL' A
#
# COMPACT_ATOMS: atom_id res chain seq x y z
N MET A 1 5.66 4.11 -15.99
CA MET A 1 4.28 3.58 -16.06
C MET A 1 3.40 4.43 -15.17
N ARG A 2 2.13 4.72 -15.52
CA ARG A 2 1.29 5.60 -14.69
C ARG A 2 0.42 4.85 -13.69
N VAL A 3 0.18 5.49 -12.54
CA VAL A 3 -0.81 5.04 -11.56
C VAL A 3 -2.21 5.22 -12.11
N ARG A 4 -2.95 4.11 -12.24
CA ARG A 4 -4.35 4.09 -12.68
C ARG A 4 -5.32 4.28 -11.52
N LYS A 5 -5.06 3.61 -10.38
CA LYS A 5 -5.96 3.59 -9.22
C LYS A 5 -5.21 3.30 -7.92
N ILE A 6 -5.56 3.99 -6.84
CA ILE A 6 -5.12 3.62 -5.48
C ILE A 6 -6.03 2.51 -4.94
N LEU A 7 -5.44 1.39 -4.50
CA LEU A 7 -6.17 0.22 -3.99
C LEU A 7 -6.38 0.30 -2.48
N GLY A 8 -5.40 0.81 -1.77
CA GLY A 8 -5.45 1.05 -0.33
C GLY A 8 -4.39 2.07 0.06
N ARG A 9 -4.67 2.84 1.10
CA ARG A 9 -3.73 3.82 1.66
C ARG A 9 -3.87 3.89 3.18
N VAL A 10 -2.76 4.17 3.84
CA VAL A 10 -2.69 4.62 5.22
C VAL A 10 -2.25 6.08 5.19
N VAL A 11 -2.90 6.90 6.01
CA VAL A 11 -2.58 8.31 6.18
C VAL A 11 -2.25 8.53 7.65
N LYS A 12 -1.09 9.12 7.93
CA LYS A 12 -0.69 9.55 9.27
C LYS A 12 0.23 10.76 9.14
N ASP A 13 -0.02 11.77 9.98
CA ASP A 13 0.75 13.02 10.03
C ASP A 13 0.99 13.64 8.64
N ASP A 14 -0.11 13.76 7.86
CA ASP A 14 -0.15 14.27 6.47
C ASP A 14 0.63 13.45 5.41
N VAL A 15 1.28 12.37 5.82
CA VAL A 15 1.91 11.43 4.90
C VAL A 15 0.90 10.38 4.46
N SER A 16 0.71 10.24 3.14
CA SER A 16 -0.13 9.19 2.54
C SER A 16 0.76 8.12 1.93
N HIS A 17 0.72 6.91 2.48
CA HIS A 17 1.45 5.75 1.98
C HIS A 17 0.48 4.65 1.56
N GLY A 18 0.60 4.14 0.34
CA GLY A 18 -0.40 3.22 -0.19
C GLY A 18 0.11 2.28 -1.26
N VAL A 19 -0.81 1.42 -1.70
CA VAL A 19 -0.64 0.47 -2.80
C VAL A 19 -1.53 0.90 -3.95
N ALA A 20 -1.00 0.91 -5.16
CA ALA A 20 -1.71 1.33 -6.35
C ALA A 20 -1.58 0.33 -7.49
N LYS A 21 -2.60 0.30 -8.36
CA LYS A 21 -2.59 -0.42 -9.63
C LYS A 21 -2.12 0.51 -10.76
N LEU A 22 -1.24 0.01 -11.59
CA LEU A 22 -0.68 0.70 -12.75
C LEU A 22 -1.45 0.36 -14.04
N GLU A 23 -1.25 1.15 -15.09
CA GLU A 23 -1.91 0.95 -16.39
C GLU A 23 -1.55 -0.38 -17.06
N ASN A 24 -0.34 -0.92 -16.82
CA ASN A 24 0.12 -2.22 -17.32
C ASN A 24 -0.31 -3.41 -16.46
N ASN A 25 -1.30 -3.25 -15.57
CA ASN A 25 -1.74 -4.25 -14.59
C ASN A 25 -0.72 -4.66 -13.52
N HIS A 26 0.45 -4.02 -13.45
CA HIS A 26 1.35 -4.13 -12.31
C HIS A 26 0.88 -3.28 -11.13
N TYR A 27 1.62 -3.38 -10.04
CA TYR A 27 1.37 -2.67 -8.78
C TYR A 27 2.57 -1.82 -8.40
N ALA A 28 2.35 -0.79 -7.59
CA ALA A 28 3.38 0.05 -7.00
C ALA A 28 2.99 0.40 -5.57
N VAL A 29 3.98 0.67 -4.74
CA VAL A 29 3.77 1.07 -3.34
C VAL A 29 4.59 2.31 -3.02
N GLY A 30 4.14 3.11 -2.07
CA GLY A 30 4.81 4.36 -1.73
C GLY A 30 3.86 5.50 -1.42
N GLN A 31 4.40 6.71 -1.46
CA GLN A 31 3.63 7.93 -1.62
C GLN A 31 3.23 8.07 -3.10
N LEU A 32 1.96 7.78 -3.39
CA LEU A 32 1.46 7.65 -4.76
C LEU A 32 0.25 8.54 -5.01
N ALA A 33 0.22 9.19 -6.17
CA ALA A 33 -0.91 9.93 -6.71
C ALA A 33 -1.40 9.32 -8.03
N ILE A 34 -2.70 9.44 -8.33
CA ILE A 34 -3.26 9.03 -9.63
C ILE A 34 -2.57 9.82 -10.74
N GLY A 35 -2.18 9.14 -11.82
CA GLY A 35 -1.43 9.73 -12.94
C GLY A 35 0.08 9.84 -12.72
N GLN A 36 0.58 9.61 -11.50
CA GLN A 36 2.02 9.66 -11.20
C GLN A 36 2.79 8.60 -12.01
N MET A 37 3.98 8.99 -12.47
CA MET A 37 4.92 8.09 -13.15
C MET A 37 5.70 7.24 -12.13
N VAL A 38 5.71 5.93 -12.36
CA VAL A 38 6.44 4.93 -11.59
C VAL A 38 7.55 4.32 -12.45
N ALA A 39 8.77 4.33 -11.91
CA ALA A 39 9.96 3.74 -12.53
C ALA A 39 9.83 2.21 -12.62
N ARG A 40 10.49 1.57 -13.60
CA ARG A 40 10.36 0.12 -13.83
C ARG A 40 10.80 -0.73 -12.64
N GLY A 41 11.85 -0.30 -11.92
CA GLY A 41 12.34 -1.00 -10.72
C GLY A 41 11.44 -0.86 -9.48
N ALA A 42 10.39 -0.04 -9.52
CA ALA A 42 9.43 0.16 -8.44
C ALA A 42 8.06 -0.47 -8.74
N GLN A 43 8.02 -1.43 -9.68
CA GLN A 43 6.80 -2.13 -10.10
C GLN A 43 6.83 -3.57 -9.62
N PHE A 44 5.67 -4.06 -9.19
CA PHE A 44 5.46 -5.43 -8.73
C PHE A 44 4.44 -6.12 -9.64
N GLU A 45 4.71 -7.35 -10.03
CA GLU A 45 3.81 -8.12 -10.91
C GLU A 45 2.53 -8.56 -10.19
N THR A 46 2.61 -8.83 -8.89
CA THR A 46 1.49 -9.29 -8.06
C THR A 46 1.17 -8.31 -6.94
N LEU A 47 -0.09 -8.36 -6.47
CA LEU A 47 -0.52 -7.55 -5.34
C LEU A 47 0.17 -7.98 -4.04
N ASP A 48 0.40 -9.28 -3.85
CA ASP A 48 1.08 -9.81 -2.67
C ASP A 48 2.53 -9.30 -2.57
N ALA A 49 3.29 -9.34 -3.67
CA ALA A 49 4.66 -8.82 -3.69
C ALA A 49 4.70 -7.30 -3.41
N ALA A 50 3.72 -6.56 -3.93
CA ALA A 50 3.58 -5.14 -3.60
C ALA A 50 3.29 -4.96 -2.10
N PHE A 51 2.36 -5.73 -1.55
CA PHE A 51 1.94 -5.61 -0.15
C PHE A 51 3.07 -5.97 0.83
N ASP A 52 3.84 -7.01 0.54
CA ASP A 52 5.02 -7.39 1.33
C ASP A 52 6.06 -6.27 1.34
N HIS A 53 6.30 -5.63 0.19
CA HIS A 53 7.19 -4.47 0.11
C HIS A 53 6.61 -3.22 0.80
N TRP A 54 5.28 -3.06 0.77
CA TRP A 54 4.61 -1.95 1.44
C TRP A 54 4.79 -2.01 2.95
N LEU A 55 4.66 -3.19 3.55
CA LEU A 55 4.86 -3.39 4.99
C LEU A 55 6.30 -3.07 5.42
N THR A 56 7.29 -3.41 4.60
CA THR A 56 8.71 -3.11 4.92
C THR A 56 9.07 -1.64 4.72
N THR A 57 8.31 -0.92 3.90
CA THR A 57 8.53 0.52 3.64
C THR A 57 7.77 1.44 4.59
N LEU A 58 6.84 0.92 5.39
CA LEU A 58 6.18 1.68 6.45
C LEU A 58 7.17 2.07 7.57
N PRO A 59 7.08 3.32 8.09
CA PRO A 59 7.80 3.72 9.29
C PRO A 59 7.54 2.73 10.44
N MET A 60 8.56 2.45 11.26
CA MET A 60 8.47 1.41 12.30
C MET A 60 7.28 1.66 13.24
N GLU A 61 7.04 2.91 13.60
CA GLU A 61 5.91 3.40 14.39
C GLU A 61 4.52 3.31 13.70
N TRP A 62 4.45 2.89 12.43
CA TRP A 62 3.19 2.62 11.69
C TRP A 62 2.92 1.12 11.56
N ARG A 63 3.96 0.29 11.77
CA ARG A 63 3.83 -1.18 11.70
C ARG A 63 3.01 -1.73 12.87
N GLU A 64 3.05 -1.06 14.03
CA GLU A 64 2.28 -1.44 15.22
C GLU A 64 0.75 -1.30 14.98
N CYS A 65 0.29 -0.25 14.31
CA CYS A 65 -1.14 -0.11 13.93
C CYS A 65 -1.63 -1.19 12.95
N SER A 66 -0.76 -1.68 12.07
CA SER A 66 -1.13 -2.70 11.07
C SER A 66 -1.26 -4.11 11.67
N ASN A 67 -0.56 -4.39 12.78
CA ASN A 67 -0.62 -5.68 13.47
C ASN A 67 -1.91 -5.85 14.31
N GLU A 68 -2.42 -4.75 14.87
CA GLU A 68 -3.69 -4.74 15.62
C GLU A 68 -4.89 -5.07 14.72
N GLN A 69 -4.90 -4.58 13.48
CA GLN A 69 -5.95 -4.85 12.49
C GLN A 69 -5.94 -6.30 11.97
N ARG A 70 -4.81 -7.01 12.06
CA ARG A 70 -4.73 -8.46 11.78
C ARG A 70 -5.24 -9.32 12.94
N ARG A 71 -5.26 -8.81 14.18
CA ARG A 71 -5.75 -9.54 15.36
C ARG A 71 -7.25 -9.42 15.62
N SER A 72 -7.94 -8.50 14.95
CA SER A 72 -9.39 -8.34 15.11
C SER A 72 -10.23 -8.73 13.87
N PRO A 73 -10.24 -10.00 13.45
CA PRO A 73 -11.42 -10.58 12.83
C PRO A 73 -12.19 -11.35 13.92
N ARG A 74 -13.35 -10.81 14.34
CA ARG A 74 -14.35 -11.39 15.26
C ARG A 74 -14.09 -11.20 16.76
N GLN A 75 -14.57 -10.10 17.33
CA GLN A 75 -15.30 -10.09 18.62
C GLN A 75 -16.08 -8.77 18.77
N GLN A 76 -17.02 -8.50 17.87
CA GLN A 76 -18.16 -7.63 18.19
C GLN A 76 -19.37 -8.15 17.41
N GLY A 77 -20.24 -8.86 18.12
CA GLY A 77 -21.41 -9.51 17.57
C GLY A 77 -22.12 -10.36 18.61
N LEU A 78 -22.75 -9.66 19.55
CA LEU A 78 -23.77 -10.07 20.54
C LEU A 78 -23.37 -11.09 21.63
#